data_AF-A0A936B9V2-F1
#
_entry.id   AF-A0A936B9V2-F1
#
_cell.length_a   1.000
_cell.length_b   1.000
_cell.length_c   1.000
_cell.angle_alpha   90.00
_cell.angle_beta   90.00
_cell.angle_gamma   90.00
#
_symmetry.space_group_name_H-M   'P 1'
#
loop_
_entity.id
_entity.type
_entity.pdbx_description
1 polymer ?
#
loop_
_entity_poly.entity_id
_entity_poly.type
_entity_poly.pdbx_seq_one_letter_code
_entity_poly.pdbx_strand_id
1 'polypeptide(L)'
;MNRAWLARRFLVQRPALENTNHAKRRFVMMGFSYQRGVGEMLENMGHRAESIMKHVYRNHKGEENLWERFSRYDQTHPNRAEVGLMHFAPNSTKDYEWGRDQKVPSRAHTWRNFPNLAGEAKTLNREDWGGGDTRAHHKWWFEHLPQTSGRTDGVSNNWWEYIIDPDKVK
;
A
#
# COMPACT_ATOMS: atom_id res chain seq x y z
N MET A 1 -32.20 11.86 -13.77
CA MET A 1 -31.19 11.85 -12.69
C MET A 1 -31.12 10.44 -12.11
N ASN A 2 -30.12 9.64 -12.50
CA ASN A 2 -29.88 8.36 -11.83
C ASN A 2 -28.38 8.06 -11.79
N ARG A 3 -27.88 7.84 -10.57
CA ARG A 3 -26.45 7.69 -10.23
C ARG A 3 -25.97 6.30 -10.64
N ALA A 4 -25.17 6.23 -11.71
CA ALA A 4 -24.41 5.03 -12.06
C ALA A 4 -22.98 5.20 -11.53
N TRP A 5 -22.65 4.56 -10.41
CA TRP A 5 -21.27 4.46 -9.93
C TRP A 5 -21.12 3.18 -9.13
N LEU A 6 -20.51 2.15 -9.74
CA LEU A 6 -19.83 1.03 -9.07
C LEU A 6 -19.05 0.25 -10.16
N ALA A 7 -17.80 0.61 -10.37
CA ALA A 7 -16.90 -0.06 -11.31
C ALA A 7 -16.40 -1.38 -10.70
N ARG A 8 -16.62 -2.51 -11.39
CA ARG A 8 -16.34 -3.88 -10.90
C ARG A 8 -15.08 -4.51 -11.49
N ARG A 9 -14.02 -3.73 -11.74
CA ARG A 9 -12.74 -4.27 -12.22
C ARG A 9 -11.60 -3.31 -11.97
N PHE A 10 -10.59 -3.71 -11.20
CA PHE A 10 -9.35 -2.96 -11.03
C PHE A 10 -8.31 -3.44 -12.05
N LEU A 11 -7.83 -2.54 -12.91
CA LEU A 11 -6.53 -2.73 -13.54
C LEU A 11 -5.48 -2.10 -12.62
N VAL A 12 -4.34 -2.77 -12.48
CA VAL A 12 -3.32 -2.41 -11.49
C VAL A 12 -2.48 -1.20 -11.93
N GLN A 13 -2.47 -0.87 -13.23
CA GLN A 13 -1.77 0.31 -13.79
C GLN A 13 -2.72 1.29 -14.51
N ARG A 14 -4.04 1.07 -14.45
CA ARG A 14 -5.05 1.92 -15.09
C ARG A 14 -6.26 2.08 -14.15
N PRO A 15 -7.08 3.13 -14.31
CA PRO A 15 -8.33 3.24 -13.58
C PRO A 15 -9.17 1.97 -13.71
N ALA A 16 -10.05 1.75 -12.71
CA ALA A 16 -11.00 0.66 -12.77
C ALA A 16 -11.83 0.73 -14.07
N LEU A 17 -12.01 -0.40 -14.75
CA LEU A 17 -12.80 -0.42 -15.98
C LEU A 17 -14.29 -0.27 -15.66
N GLU A 18 -14.92 0.68 -16.35
CA GLU A 18 -16.36 0.92 -16.28
C GLU A 18 -17.16 -0.16 -17.03
N ASN A 19 -18.47 -0.23 -16.77
CA ASN A 19 -19.42 -1.13 -17.46
C ASN A 19 -19.12 -2.64 -17.38
N THR A 20 -18.56 -3.09 -16.26
CA THR A 20 -18.19 -4.51 -16.03
C THR A 20 -19.27 -5.31 -15.28
N ASN A 21 -20.51 -4.80 -15.23
CA ASN A 21 -21.63 -5.38 -14.46
C ASN A 21 -22.02 -6.81 -14.87
N HIS A 22 -21.64 -7.24 -16.07
CA HIS A 22 -21.90 -8.59 -16.58
C HIS A 22 -20.96 -9.65 -15.97
N ALA A 23 -19.87 -9.25 -15.30
CA ALA A 23 -18.96 -10.18 -14.64
C ALA A 23 -19.53 -10.67 -13.30
N LYS A 24 -19.58 -12.01 -13.13
CA LYS A 24 -20.10 -12.64 -11.90
C LYS A 24 -19.18 -12.49 -10.68
N ARG A 25 -17.90 -12.18 -10.89
CA ARG A 25 -16.86 -12.02 -9.84
C ARG A 25 -15.90 -10.92 -10.23
N ARG A 26 -15.23 -10.33 -9.23
CA ARG A 26 -14.14 -9.38 -9.46
C ARG A 26 -12.86 -10.15 -9.71
N PHE A 27 -12.10 -9.72 -10.71
CA PHE A 27 -10.78 -10.27 -10.99
C PHE A 27 -9.79 -9.13 -11.25
N VAL A 28 -8.56 -9.33 -10.79
CA VAL A 28 -7.45 -8.41 -11.02
C VAL A 28 -6.57 -9.01 -12.11
N MET A 29 -6.30 -8.24 -13.16
CA MET A 29 -5.34 -8.63 -14.19
C MET A 29 -4.00 -7.97 -13.89
N MET A 30 -2.95 -8.79 -13.81
CA MET A 30 -1.56 -8.33 -13.68
C MET A 30 -0.81 -8.76 -14.94
N GLY A 31 -0.21 -7.79 -15.64
CA GLY A 31 0.62 -8.05 -16.82
C GLY A 31 2.09 -8.07 -16.43
N PHE A 32 2.76 -9.20 -16.62
CA PHE A 32 4.20 -9.31 -16.43
C PHE A 32 4.88 -9.29 -17.80
N SER A 33 5.90 -8.44 -17.93
CA SER A 33 6.74 -8.41 -19.13
C SER A 33 7.96 -9.30 -18.90
N TYR A 34 8.24 -10.18 -19.85
CA TYR A 34 9.46 -11.00 -19.85
C TYR A 34 10.74 -10.17 -20.03
N GLN A 35 10.63 -8.90 -20.40
CA GLN A 35 11.75 -7.96 -20.55
C GLN A 35 12.07 -7.21 -19.25
N ARG A 36 11.26 -7.35 -18.19
CA ARG A 36 11.41 -6.68 -16.89
C ARG A 36 11.77 -7.68 -15.80
N GLY A 37 12.42 -7.21 -14.74
CA GLY A 37 12.87 -8.05 -13.63
C GLY A 37 11.80 -8.36 -12.59
N VAL A 38 12.23 -9.02 -11.51
CA VAL A 38 11.38 -9.39 -10.36
C VAL A 38 10.94 -8.15 -9.56
N GLY A 39 11.76 -7.10 -9.51
CA GLY A 39 11.41 -5.87 -8.78
C GLY A 39 10.13 -5.24 -9.32
N GLU A 40 9.98 -5.28 -10.63
CA GLU A 40 8.87 -4.76 -11.41
C GLU A 40 7.61 -5.62 -11.29
N MET A 41 7.77 -6.94 -11.14
CA MET A 41 6.67 -7.83 -10.83
C MET A 41 6.13 -7.58 -9.41
N LEU A 42 7.04 -7.31 -8.46
CA LEU A 42 6.67 -6.92 -7.10
C LEU A 42 6.00 -5.54 -7.07
N GLU A 43 6.48 -4.59 -7.88
CA GLU A 43 5.87 -3.27 -8.05
C GLU A 43 4.41 -3.38 -8.50
N ASN A 44 4.12 -4.25 -9.48
CA ASN A 44 2.74 -4.55 -9.88
C ASN A 44 1.89 -5.06 -8.71
N MET A 45 2.39 -6.01 -7.92
CA MET A 45 1.66 -6.46 -6.73
C MET A 45 1.47 -5.31 -5.72
N GLY A 46 2.45 -4.42 -5.62
CA GLY A 46 2.42 -3.23 -4.78
C GLY A 46 1.30 -2.29 -5.17
N HIS A 47 1.22 -1.91 -6.44
CA HIS A 47 0.14 -1.08 -6.97
C HIS A 47 -1.24 -1.71 -6.81
N ARG A 48 -1.33 -3.04 -6.90
CA ARG A 48 -2.57 -3.76 -6.59
C ARG A 48 -2.97 -3.52 -5.14
N ALA A 49 -2.03 -3.69 -4.21
CA ALA A 49 -2.27 -3.47 -2.80
C ALA A 49 -2.67 -2.01 -2.53
N GLU A 50 -1.97 -1.04 -3.11
CA GLU A 50 -2.29 0.38 -2.96
C GLU A 50 -3.70 0.72 -3.44
N SER A 51 -4.07 0.25 -4.64
CA SER A 51 -5.37 0.50 -5.23
C SER A 51 -6.51 -0.10 -4.39
N ILE A 52 -6.34 -1.35 -3.96
CA ILE A 52 -7.33 -2.07 -3.16
C ILE A 52 -7.48 -1.42 -1.78
N MET A 53 -6.38 -1.18 -1.07
CA MET A 53 -6.45 -0.65 0.29
C MET A 53 -6.95 0.80 0.32
N LYS A 54 -6.59 1.61 -0.67
CA LYS A 54 -7.20 2.94 -0.86
C LYS A 54 -8.72 2.85 -1.04
N HIS A 55 -9.21 1.83 -1.73
CA HIS A 55 -10.65 1.62 -1.89
C HIS A 55 -11.33 1.06 -0.63
N VAL A 56 -10.65 0.19 0.13
CA VAL A 56 -11.16 -0.36 1.40
C VAL A 56 -11.41 0.76 2.41
N TYR A 57 -10.47 1.71 2.53
CA TYR A 57 -10.56 2.84 3.48
C TYR A 57 -11.24 4.10 2.90
N ARG A 58 -11.87 4.04 1.72
CA ARG A 58 -12.43 5.22 1.02
C ARG A 58 -13.47 6.02 1.81
N ASN A 59 -14.11 5.39 2.79
CA ASN A 59 -15.15 5.98 3.62
C ASN A 59 -14.64 6.38 5.02
N HIS A 60 -13.40 6.04 5.36
CA HIS A 60 -12.75 6.42 6.62
C HIS A 60 -12.07 7.78 6.45
N LYS A 61 -12.04 8.57 7.52
CA LYS A 61 -11.47 9.93 7.51
C LYS A 61 -10.60 10.17 8.73
N GLY A 62 -9.62 11.07 8.58
CA GLY A 62 -8.74 11.43 9.69
C GLY A 62 -7.97 10.21 10.20
N GLU A 63 -7.90 10.05 11.52
CA GLU A 63 -7.10 8.99 12.14
C GLU A 63 -7.70 7.58 11.99
N GLU A 64 -8.99 7.46 11.60
CA GLU A 64 -9.60 6.16 11.26
C GLU A 64 -9.12 5.64 9.88
N ASN A 65 -8.59 6.53 9.02
CA ASN A 65 -8.04 6.13 7.73
C ASN A 65 -6.61 5.60 7.90
N LEU A 66 -6.52 4.35 8.32
CA LEU A 66 -5.24 3.68 8.57
C LEU A 66 -4.42 3.49 7.29
N TRP A 67 -5.04 3.45 6.11
CA TRP A 67 -4.30 3.44 4.85
C TRP A 67 -3.57 4.77 4.58
N GLU A 68 -4.26 5.90 4.78
CA GLU A 68 -3.61 7.22 4.69
C GLU A 68 -2.45 7.33 5.66
N ARG A 69 -2.60 6.84 6.90
CA ARG A 69 -1.50 6.74 7.85
C ARG A 69 -0.36 5.85 7.33
N PHE A 70 -0.63 4.62 6.91
CA PHE A 70 0.38 3.68 6.41
C PHE A 70 1.25 4.30 5.30
N SER A 71 0.61 4.98 4.36
CA SER A 71 1.22 5.59 3.18
C SER A 71 2.03 6.88 3.44
N ARG A 72 2.09 7.37 4.68
CA ARG A 72 2.82 8.62 5.00
C ARG A 72 4.32 8.46 4.75
N TYR A 73 4.89 9.47 4.12
CA TYR A 73 6.32 9.67 3.96
C TYR A 73 6.66 11.15 4.17
N ASP A 74 7.92 11.47 4.44
CA ASP A 74 8.32 12.74 5.04
C ASP A 74 7.95 13.98 4.22
N GLN A 75 8.04 13.89 2.89
CA GLN A 75 7.68 15.01 2.02
C GLN A 75 6.20 15.40 2.13
N THR A 76 5.30 14.44 2.36
CA THR A 76 3.86 14.73 2.53
C THR A 76 3.48 14.97 3.99
N HIS A 77 4.20 14.35 4.91
CA HIS A 77 3.92 14.38 6.35
C HIS A 77 5.23 14.53 7.14
N PRO A 78 5.78 15.75 7.21
CA PRO A 78 7.08 15.99 7.85
C PRO A 78 7.11 15.47 9.29
N ASN A 79 8.17 14.73 9.64
CA ASN A 79 8.38 14.09 10.94
C ASN A 79 7.32 13.04 11.36
N ARG A 80 6.43 12.66 10.45
CA ARG A 80 5.34 11.70 10.68
C ARG A 80 5.35 10.59 9.63
N ALA A 81 6.53 10.24 9.14
CA ALA A 81 6.69 9.17 8.17
C ALA A 81 6.31 7.82 8.78
N GLU A 82 5.74 6.96 7.94
CA GLU A 82 5.30 5.61 8.29
C GLU A 82 6.02 4.66 7.32
N VAL A 83 5.31 3.82 6.57
CA VAL A 83 5.94 2.88 5.63
C VAL A 83 6.17 3.52 4.25
N GLY A 84 5.25 4.38 3.80
CA GLY A 84 5.30 5.02 2.49
C GLY A 84 4.54 4.26 1.41
N LEU A 85 4.86 4.56 0.16
CA LEU A 85 4.22 3.99 -1.03
C LEU A 85 5.22 3.11 -1.80
N MET A 86 4.73 2.33 -2.75
CA MET A 86 5.56 1.46 -3.59
C MET A 86 6.72 2.24 -4.24
N HIS A 87 6.41 3.45 -4.72
CA HIS A 87 7.34 4.37 -5.37
C HIS A 87 8.14 5.27 -4.42
N PHE A 88 7.69 5.40 -3.17
CA PHE A 88 8.22 6.37 -2.20
C PHE A 88 8.56 5.69 -0.88
N ALA A 89 9.86 5.56 -0.61
CA ALA A 89 10.35 5.24 0.72
C ALA A 89 10.03 6.36 1.72
N PRO A 90 10.12 6.11 3.03
CA PRO A 90 9.81 7.09 4.07
C PRO A 90 10.52 8.45 3.92
N ASN A 91 11.72 8.49 3.33
CA ASN A 91 12.52 9.71 3.11
C ASN A 91 12.55 10.20 1.66
N SER A 92 11.78 9.61 0.74
CA SER A 92 11.81 9.99 -0.68
C SER A 92 11.26 11.40 -0.90
N THR A 93 11.85 12.11 -1.87
CA THR A 93 11.44 13.45 -2.33
C THR A 93 10.98 13.48 -3.79
N LYS A 94 11.21 12.39 -4.51
CA LYS A 94 10.81 12.18 -5.90
C LYS A 94 10.54 10.70 -6.12
N ASP A 95 9.91 10.43 -7.24
CA ASP A 95 9.55 9.09 -7.68
C ASP A 95 10.78 8.18 -7.78
N TYR A 96 10.64 6.91 -7.40
CA TYR A 96 11.68 5.86 -7.42
C TYR A 96 12.93 6.14 -6.55
N GLU A 97 12.87 7.05 -5.58
CA GLU A 97 14.02 7.44 -4.75
C GLU A 97 14.17 6.58 -3.48
N TRP A 98 14.57 5.32 -3.62
CA TRP A 98 14.78 4.42 -2.47
C TRP A 98 16.20 4.46 -1.90
N GLY A 99 17.18 4.97 -2.65
CA GLY A 99 18.59 4.96 -2.28
C GLY A 99 19.07 6.20 -1.50
N ARG A 100 18.17 7.06 -1.03
CA ARG A 100 18.51 8.31 -0.34
C ARG A 100 19.01 8.03 1.08
N ASP A 101 20.18 8.55 1.42
CA ASP A 101 20.82 8.30 2.72
C ASP A 101 20.30 9.20 3.86
N GLN A 102 19.52 10.24 3.53
CA GLN A 102 18.97 11.15 4.52
C GLN A 102 18.15 10.39 5.58
N LYS A 103 18.53 10.54 6.84
CA LYS A 103 17.81 9.96 7.97
C LYS A 103 16.45 10.63 8.16
N VAL A 104 15.44 9.82 8.48
CA VAL A 104 14.06 10.26 8.73
C VAL A 104 13.49 9.56 9.97
N PRO A 105 12.76 10.26 10.86
CA PRO A 105 11.97 9.59 11.89
C PRO A 105 10.76 8.89 11.24
N SER A 106 10.67 7.57 11.39
CA SER A 106 9.56 6.76 10.89
C SER A 106 9.04 5.77 11.92
N ARG A 107 7.72 5.56 11.91
CA ARG A 107 7.04 4.53 12.72
C ARG A 107 6.74 3.24 11.93
N ALA A 108 7.39 3.02 10.78
CA ALA A 108 7.20 1.82 9.95
C ALA A 108 7.16 0.51 10.75
N HIS A 109 8.11 0.33 11.67
CA HIS A 109 8.20 -0.90 12.48
C HIS A 109 6.94 -1.19 13.33
N THR A 110 6.15 -0.18 13.70
CA THR A 110 4.93 -0.36 14.51
C THR A 110 3.86 -1.15 13.75
N TRP A 111 3.86 -1.11 12.42
CA TRP A 111 2.91 -1.84 11.57
C TRP A 111 3.04 -3.36 11.68
N ARG A 112 4.21 -3.86 12.11
CA ARG A 112 4.39 -5.29 12.41
C ARG A 112 3.59 -5.74 13.65
N ASN A 113 3.17 -4.80 14.49
CA ASN A 113 2.40 -5.04 15.73
C ASN A 113 0.91 -4.68 15.57
N PHE A 114 0.43 -4.49 14.34
CA PHE A 114 -0.94 -4.06 14.08
C PHE A 114 -1.97 -4.98 14.77
N PRO A 115 -3.00 -4.43 15.45
CA PRO A 115 -3.45 -3.04 15.42
C PRO A 115 -2.79 -2.08 16.43
N ASN A 116 -1.84 -2.54 17.25
CA ASN A 116 -1.17 -1.67 18.20
C ASN A 116 -0.06 -0.84 17.54
N LEU A 117 -0.33 0.45 17.34
CA LEU A 117 0.58 1.41 16.70
C LEU A 117 1.17 2.45 17.67
N ALA A 118 1.21 2.15 18.98
CA ALA A 118 1.64 3.08 20.03
C ALA A 118 3.18 3.25 20.18
N GLY A 119 3.97 2.74 19.23
CA GLY A 119 5.44 2.83 19.29
C GLY A 119 5.98 4.18 18.83
N GLU A 120 7.07 4.61 19.49
CA GLU A 120 7.82 5.82 19.15
C GLU A 120 8.49 5.73 17.78
N ALA A 121 8.70 6.87 17.12
CA ALA A 121 9.42 6.90 15.85
C ALA A 121 10.88 6.43 16.02
N LYS A 122 11.38 5.69 15.02
CA LYS A 122 12.78 5.32 14.91
C LYS A 122 13.43 6.06 13.76
N THR A 123 14.70 6.40 13.89
CA THR A 123 15.46 7.02 12.81
C THR A 123 15.85 5.94 11.80
N LEU A 124 15.29 6.01 10.60
CA LEU A 124 15.55 5.09 9.50
C LEU A 124 16.26 5.80 8.33
N ASN A 125 16.91 5.04 7.46
CA ASN A 125 17.43 5.48 6.17
C ASN A 125 17.35 4.35 5.12
N ARG A 126 17.99 4.56 3.96
CA ARG A 126 18.10 3.58 2.87
C ARG A 126 18.42 2.16 3.32
N GLU A 127 19.27 1.98 4.33
CA GLU A 127 19.74 0.64 4.74
C GLU A 127 18.61 -0.19 5.36
N ASP A 128 17.60 0.45 5.97
CA ASP A 128 16.47 -0.24 6.57
C ASP A 128 15.56 -0.93 5.55
N TRP A 129 15.53 -0.43 4.31
CA TRP A 129 14.69 -0.96 3.22
C TRP A 129 15.50 -1.40 1.99
N GLY A 130 16.78 -1.73 2.17
CA GLY A 130 17.57 -2.44 1.16
C GLY A 130 18.51 -1.59 0.30
N GLY A 131 18.91 -0.41 0.77
CA GLY A 131 20.03 0.36 0.23
C GLY A 131 19.80 0.93 -1.18
N GLY A 132 18.54 1.03 -1.62
CA GLY A 132 18.18 1.45 -2.98
C GLY A 132 17.93 0.29 -3.95
N ASP A 133 18.08 -0.98 -3.53
CA ASP A 133 17.63 -2.12 -4.32
C ASP A 133 16.09 -2.17 -4.35
N THR A 134 15.52 -2.05 -5.53
CA THR A 134 14.07 -2.04 -5.76
C THR A 134 13.38 -3.28 -5.18
N ARG A 135 13.97 -4.46 -5.37
CA ARG A 135 13.37 -5.72 -4.92
C ARG A 135 13.38 -5.80 -3.40
N ALA A 136 14.46 -5.38 -2.75
CA ALA A 136 14.59 -5.35 -1.31
C ALA A 136 13.61 -4.33 -0.69
N HIS A 137 13.47 -3.14 -1.29
CA HIS A 137 12.47 -2.16 -0.87
C HIS A 137 11.06 -2.72 -0.95
N HIS A 138 10.68 -3.34 -2.07
CA HIS A 138 9.32 -3.89 -2.21
C HIS A 138 9.06 -5.02 -1.20
N LYS A 139 10.03 -5.90 -0.96
CA LYS A 139 9.91 -6.93 0.09
C LYS A 139 9.72 -6.31 1.47
N TRP A 140 10.55 -5.33 1.82
CA TRP A 140 10.44 -4.59 3.07
C TRP A 140 9.05 -3.95 3.21
N TRP A 141 8.53 -3.34 2.14
CA TRP A 141 7.19 -2.74 2.16
C TRP A 141 6.09 -3.77 2.43
N PHE A 142 6.14 -4.94 1.75
CA PHE A 142 5.18 -6.02 1.97
C PHE A 142 5.24 -6.62 3.37
N GLU A 143 6.42 -6.69 3.99
CA GLU A 143 6.57 -7.17 5.38
C GLU A 143 5.86 -6.30 6.41
N HIS A 144 5.54 -5.04 6.05
CA HIS A 144 4.82 -4.13 6.94
C HIS A 144 3.30 -4.17 6.73
N LEU A 145 2.79 -4.88 5.72
CA LEU A 145 1.35 -5.04 5.58
C LEU A 145 0.77 -5.84 6.75
N PRO A 146 -0.28 -5.34 7.42
CA PRO A 146 -0.95 -6.06 8.49
C PRO A 146 -1.45 -7.45 8.07
N GLN A 147 -1.18 -8.45 8.91
CA GLN A 147 -1.55 -9.85 8.71
C GLN A 147 -2.06 -10.52 10.00
N THR A 148 -2.66 -9.74 10.90
CA THR A 148 -3.14 -10.22 12.20
C THR A 148 -4.65 -10.49 12.17
N SER A 149 -5.13 -11.26 13.15
CA SER A 149 -6.57 -11.51 13.30
C SER A 149 -7.31 -10.29 13.87
N GLY A 150 -8.63 -10.28 13.72
CA GLY A 150 -9.49 -9.23 14.25
C GLY A 150 -9.84 -8.15 13.23
N ARG A 151 -10.47 -7.08 13.73
CA ARG A 151 -10.91 -5.95 12.93
C ARG A 151 -10.68 -4.65 13.69
N THR A 152 -10.36 -3.60 12.95
CA THR A 152 -10.27 -2.22 13.44
C THR A 152 -11.16 -1.37 12.55
N ASP A 153 -12.06 -0.58 13.14
CA ASP A 153 -12.99 0.31 12.43
C ASP A 153 -13.75 -0.37 11.28
N GLY A 154 -14.13 -1.62 11.49
CA GLY A 154 -14.87 -2.40 10.51
C GLY A 154 -14.04 -2.87 9.31
N VAL A 155 -12.72 -2.79 9.33
CA VAL A 155 -11.79 -3.36 8.34
C VAL A 155 -11.03 -4.54 8.95
N SER A 156 -10.75 -5.60 8.17
CA SER A 156 -9.95 -6.74 8.63
C SER A 156 -8.52 -6.31 8.92
N ASN A 157 -7.94 -6.83 10.01
CA ASN A 157 -6.54 -6.58 10.37
C ASN A 157 -5.55 -7.39 9.51
N ASN A 158 -6.07 -8.32 8.70
CA ASN A 158 -5.30 -9.02 7.68
C ASN A 158 -5.59 -8.41 6.30
N TRP A 159 -4.74 -7.48 5.86
CA TRP A 159 -4.96 -6.73 4.62
C TRP A 159 -4.76 -7.61 3.38
N TRP A 160 -3.95 -8.67 3.48
CA TRP A 160 -3.76 -9.64 2.41
C TRP A 160 -5.07 -10.29 1.95
N GLU A 161 -6.06 -10.40 2.83
CA GLU A 161 -7.37 -10.91 2.44
C GLU A 161 -8.03 -10.07 1.34
N TYR A 162 -7.96 -8.75 1.44
CA TYR A 162 -8.47 -7.85 0.42
C TYR A 162 -7.59 -7.82 -0.81
N ILE A 163 -6.27 -7.80 -0.59
CA ILE A 163 -5.28 -7.70 -1.66
C ILE A 163 -5.41 -8.91 -2.58
N ILE A 164 -5.47 -10.13 -2.04
CA ILE A 164 -5.53 -11.38 -2.80
C ILE A 164 -6.93 -11.66 -3.34
N ASP A 165 -7.98 -11.40 -2.54
CA ASP A 165 -9.36 -11.64 -2.93
C ASP A 165 -10.16 -10.32 -3.03
N PRO A 166 -10.27 -9.73 -4.23
CA PRO A 166 -11.02 -8.50 -4.43
C PRO A 166 -12.52 -8.68 -4.15
N ASP A 167 -13.06 -9.91 -4.10
CA ASP A 167 -14.45 -10.14 -3.75
C ASP A 167 -14.74 -9.84 -2.27
N LYS A 168 -13.71 -9.75 -1.42
CA LYS A 168 -13.85 -9.34 0.00
C LYS A 168 -13.97 -7.83 0.21
N VAL A 169 -13.67 -7.04 -0.81
CA VAL A 169 -13.83 -5.58 -0.75
C VAL A 169 -15.34 -5.25 -0.84
N LYS A 170 -15.85 -4.36 0.00
CA LYS A 170 -17.27 -3.95 -0.03
C LYS A 170 -17.46 -2.64 -0.77
#